data_AF-A0A0F9V0E3-F1
#
_entry.id   AF-A0A0F9V0E3-F1
#
_cell.length_a   1.000
_cell.length_b   1.000
_cell.length_c   1.000
_cell.angle_alpha   90.00
_cell.angle_beta   90.00
_cell.angle_gamma   90.00
#
_symmetry.space_group_name_H-M   'P 1'
#
loop_
_entity.id
_entity.type
_entity.pdbx_description
1 polymer ?
#
loop_
_entity_poly.entity_id
_entity_poly.type
_entity_poly.pdbx_seq_one_letter_code
_entity_poly.pdbx_strand_id
1 'polypeptide(L)' 'MVFSKTVKSKVKKEVKELRKILKKGDITRSEFNAELKSLKKFLK' A
#
# COMPACT_ATOMS: atom_id res chain seq x y z
N MET A 1 20.40 4.04 12.94
CA MET A 1 19.63 3.95 11.67
C MET A 1 18.16 3.61 12.00
N VAL A 2 17.29 4.61 12.18
CA VAL A 2 15.93 4.43 12.76
C VAL A 2 14.80 4.37 11.70
N PHE A 3 15.16 4.50 10.41
CA PHE A 3 14.19 4.72 9.34
C PHE A 3 13.33 3.50 8.93
N SER A 4 13.62 2.26 9.38
CA SER A 4 12.93 1.08 8.85
C SER A 4 11.56 0.78 9.48
N LYS A 5 11.32 1.17 10.75
CA LYS A 5 10.04 0.90 11.43
C LYS A 5 8.92 1.83 10.97
N THR A 6 9.22 3.12 10.79
CA THR A 6 8.25 4.14 10.37
C THR A 6 7.78 3.94 8.93
N VAL A 7 8.67 3.52 8.03
CA VAL A 7 8.33 3.21 6.63
C VAL A 7 7.38 2.01 6.54
N LYS A 8 7.65 0.93 7.28
CA LYS A 8 6.76 -0.25 7.33
C LYS A 8 5.36 0.10 7.86
N SER A 9 5.26 0.96 8.87
CA SER A 9 3.97 1.39 9.40
C SER A 9 3.18 2.27 8.43
N LYS A 10 3.85 3.13 7.66
CA LYS A 10 3.20 3.95 6.62
C LYS A 10 2.66 3.09 5.48
N VAL A 11 3.46 2.18 4.95
CA VAL A 11 3.02 1.25 3.89
C VAL A 11 1.84 0.40 4.36
N LYS A 12 1.85 -0.08 5.62
CA LYS A 12 0.69 -0.81 6.18
C LYS A 12 -0.60 0.03 6.23
N LYS A 13 -0.49 1.33 6.50
CA LYS A 13 -1.65 2.24 6.49
C LYS A 13 -2.18 2.43 5.07
N GLU A 14 -1.31 2.73 4.12
CA GLU A 14 -1.67 2.92 2.70
C GLU A 14 -2.32 1.66 2.11
N VAL A 15 -1.77 0.47 2.36
CA VAL A 15 -2.39 -0.80 1.91
C VAL A 15 -3.79 -1.00 2.51
N LYS A 16 -4.00 -0.55 3.75
CA LYS A 16 -5.30 -0.67 4.44
C LYS A 16 -6.32 0.30 3.84
N GLU A 17 -5.90 1.49 3.44
CA GLU A 17 -6.74 2.47 2.73
C GLU A 17 -7.07 1.99 1.32
N LEU A 18 -6.08 1.52 0.56
CA LEU A 18 -6.29 0.94 -0.77
C LEU A 18 -7.23 -0.25 -0.76
N ARG A 19 -7.18 -1.10 0.28
CA ARG A 19 -8.18 -2.18 0.45
C ARG A 19 -9.59 -1.65 0.71
N LYS A 20 -9.75 -0.53 1.41
CA LYS A 20 -11.07 0.09 1.62
C LYS A 20 -11.61 0.65 0.32
N ILE A 21 -10.76 1.32 -0.46
CA ILE A 21 -11.08 1.91 -1.77
C ILE A 21 -11.46 0.79 -2.76
N LEU A 22 -10.72 -0.34 -2.77
CA LEU A 22 -11.06 -1.54 -3.55
C LEU A 22 -12.41 -2.14 -3.12
N LYS A 23 -12.70 -2.20 -1.82
CA LYS A 23 -13.99 -2.70 -1.30
C LYS A 23 -15.16 -1.77 -1.63
N LYS A 24 -14.92 -0.47 -1.72
CA LYS A 24 -15.91 0.51 -2.17
C LYS A 24 -16.19 0.42 -3.67
N GLY A 25 -15.25 -0.14 -4.45
CA GLY A 25 -15.32 -0.19 -5.90
C GLY A 25 -14.77 1.06 -6.59
N ASP A 26 -14.14 1.96 -5.84
CA ASP A 26 -13.51 3.19 -6.34
C ASP A 26 -12.26 2.90 -7.18
N ILE A 27 -11.61 1.75 -6.95
CA ILE A 27 -10.49 1.24 -7.77
C ILE A 27 -10.74 -0.20 -8.19
N THR A 28 -10.17 -0.56 -9.32
CA THR A 28 -10.18 -1.92 -9.83
C THR A 28 -9.09 -2.77 -9.16
N ARG A 29 -9.25 -4.10 -9.27
CA ARG A 29 -8.28 -5.07 -8.73
C ARG A 29 -6.90 -4.96 -9.40
N SER A 30 -6.85 -4.44 -10.63
CA SER A 30 -5.61 -4.19 -11.38
C SER A 30 -4.84 -3.01 -10.79
N GLU A 31 -5.51 -1.88 -10.56
CA GLU A 31 -4.92 -0.67 -9.96
C GLU A 31 -4.41 -0.95 -8.55
N PHE A 32 -5.19 -1.68 -7.74
CA PHE A 32 -4.78 -2.11 -6.41
C PHE A 32 -3.48 -2.94 -6.43
N ASN A 33 -3.32 -3.84 -7.42
CA ASN A 33 -2.12 -4.65 -7.55
C ASN A 33 -0.92 -3.84 -8.04
N ALA A 34 -1.12 -2.87 -8.94
CA ALA A 34 -0.07 -1.97 -9.41
C ALA A 34 0.48 -1.14 -8.23
N GLU A 35 -0.41 -0.55 -7.43
CA GLU A 35 -0.01 0.23 -6.25
C GLU A 35 0.67 -0.64 -5.19
N LEU A 36 0.15 -1.84 -4.90
CA LEU A 36 0.81 -2.78 -3.99
C LEU A 36 2.24 -3.13 -4.42
N LYS A 37 2.47 -3.27 -5.73
CA LYS A 37 3.78 -3.60 -6.29
C LYS A 37 4.74 -2.42 -6.14
N SER A 38 4.27 -1.19 -6.37
CA SER A 38 5.01 0.04 -6.11
C SER A 38 5.37 0.17 -4.63
N LEU A 39 4.41 -0.03 -3.72
CA LEU A 39 4.62 0.02 -2.27
C LEU A 39 5.61 -1.04 -1.77
N LYS A 40 5.61 -2.24 -2.34
CA LYS A 40 6.61 -3.27 -2.05
C LYS A 40 8.01 -2.89 -2.52
N LYS A 41 8.13 -2.12 -3.61
CA LYS A 41 9.43 -1.66 -4.13
C LYS A 41 10.09 -0.64 -3.20
N PHE A 42 9.31 0.17 -2.48
CA PHE A 42 9.81 1.10 -1.44
C PHE A 42 10.25 0.41 -0.14
N LEU A 43 9.91 -0.86 0.05
CA LEU A 43 10.29 -1.66 1.21
C LEU A 43 11.57 -2.49 1.00
N LYS A 44 12.09 -2.52 -0.23
CA LYS A 44 13.30 -3.24 -0.62
C LYS A 44 14.52 -2.34 -0.45
#